data_AF-A0A5F0KEK0-F1
#
_entry.id   AF-A0A5F0KEK0-F1
#
_cell.length_a   1.000
_cell.length_b   1.000
_cell.length_c   1.000
_cell.angle_alpha   90.00
_cell.angle_beta   90.00
_cell.angle_gamma   90.00
#
_symmetry.space_group_name_H-M   'P 1'
#
loop_
_entity.id
_entity.type
_entity.pdbx_description
1 polymer ?
#
loop_
_entity_poly.entity_id
_entity_poly.type
_entity_poly.pdbx_seq_one_letter_code
_entity_poly.pdbx_strand_id
1 'polypeptide(L)'
;MSMTGAVPSGTERESRQRQLLGLGRLILQQARAGQWEAVRLADHRLARLVELLRQQPALWQTLMPARDQVRQWHQEAFALCQQETALRKQEWESLSLKREGLQAYDEAQTWA
;
A
#
# COMPACT_ATOMS: atom_id res chain seq x y z
N MET A 1 24.52 -20.95 -27.18
CA MET A 1 24.21 -22.12 -26.32
C MET A 1 22.97 -21.79 -25.52
N SER A 2 21.83 -22.35 -25.91
CA SER A 2 20.54 -22.10 -25.30
C SER A 2 20.29 -23.15 -24.23
N MET A 3 20.53 -22.81 -22.96
CA MET A 3 20.17 -23.67 -21.83
C MET A 3 18.82 -23.24 -21.26
N THR A 4 17.81 -24.06 -21.56
CA THR A 4 16.69 -24.44 -20.70
C THR A 4 15.97 -23.31 -19.96
N GLY A 5 14.92 -22.77 -20.59
CA GLY A 5 13.79 -22.20 -19.83
C GLY A 5 13.14 -23.33 -19.03
N ALA A 6 13.60 -23.56 -17.81
CA ALA A 6 12.97 -24.48 -16.88
C ALA A 6 11.50 -24.06 -16.70
N VAL A 7 10.58 -24.94 -17.10
CA VAL A 7 9.15 -24.77 -16.80
C VAL A 7 9.04 -24.75 -15.27
N PRO A 8 8.47 -23.69 -14.66
CA PRO A 8 8.35 -23.62 -13.21
C PRO A 8 7.58 -24.83 -12.71
N SER A 9 8.09 -25.50 -11.68
CA SER A 9 7.36 -26.62 -11.08
C SER A 9 5.99 -26.13 -10.59
N GLY A 10 4.94 -26.97 -10.73
CA GLY A 10 3.58 -26.61 -10.28
C GLY A 10 3.56 -26.12 -8.83
N THR A 11 4.36 -26.75 -7.97
CA THR A 11 4.53 -26.38 -6.56
C THR A 11 5.16 -25.00 -6.36
N GLU A 12 6.15 -24.62 -7.17
CA GLU A 12 6.75 -23.29 -7.11
C GLU A 12 5.75 -22.22 -7.54
N ARG A 13 5.04 -22.45 -8.64
CA ARG A 13 3.98 -21.55 -9.11
C ARG A 13 2.91 -21.31 -8.05
N GLU A 14 2.39 -22.39 -7.46
CA GLU A 14 1.38 -22.31 -6.40
C GLU A 14 1.89 -21.58 -5.15
N SER A 15 3.14 -21.82 -4.76
CA SER A 15 3.77 -21.12 -3.64
C SER A 15 3.84 -19.62 -3.89
N ARG A 16 4.35 -19.20 -5.06
CA ARG A 16 4.45 -17.77 -5.42
C ARG A 16 3.09 -17.12 -5.59
N GLN A 17 2.12 -17.83 -6.15
CA GLN A 17 0.74 -17.37 -6.24
C GLN A 17 0.15 -17.10 -4.84
N ARG A 18 0.30 -18.04 -3.91
CA ARG A 18 -0.16 -17.86 -2.52
C ARG A 18 0.54 -16.69 -1.83
N GLN A 19 1.84 -16.51 -2.04
CA GLN A 19 2.59 -15.37 -1.49
C GLN A 19 2.07 -14.03 -2.03
N LEU A 20 1.87 -13.90 -3.35
CA LEU A 20 1.31 -12.70 -3.97
C LEU A 20 -0.08 -12.38 -3.43
N LEU A 21 -0.98 -13.35 -3.47
CA LEU A 21 -2.37 -13.18 -3.02
C LEU A 21 -2.44 -12.88 -1.52
N GLY A 22 -1.61 -13.56 -0.72
CA GLY A 22 -1.53 -13.34 0.72
C GLY A 22 -1.10 -11.91 1.05
N LEU A 23 -0.05 -11.39 0.40
CA LEU A 23 0.42 -10.02 0.61
C LEU A 23 -0.59 -8.98 0.13
N GLY A 24 -1.18 -9.16 -1.07
CA GLY A 24 -2.19 -8.23 -1.58
C GLY A 24 -3.43 -8.15 -0.68
N ARG A 25 -3.91 -9.31 -0.18
CA ARG A 25 -5.03 -9.35 0.77
C ARG A 25 -4.67 -8.71 2.10
N LEU A 26 -3.46 -8.97 2.61
CA LEU A 26 -2.98 -8.38 3.86
C LEU A 26 -2.97 -6.85 3.76
N ILE A 27 -2.40 -6.28 2.70
CA ILE A 27 -2.38 -4.83 2.45
C ILE A 27 -3.79 -4.24 2.54
N LEU A 28 -4.76 -4.83 1.84
CA LEU A 28 -6.14 -4.36 1.85
C LEU A 28 -6.80 -4.47 3.23
N GLN A 29 -6.58 -5.58 3.94
CA GLN A 29 -7.10 -5.77 5.30
C GLN A 29 -6.55 -4.72 6.26
N GLN A 30 -5.25 -4.44 6.21
CA GLN A 30 -4.61 -3.44 7.05
C GLN A 30 -5.07 -2.03 6.73
N ALA A 31 -5.27 -1.72 5.45
CA ALA A 31 -5.81 -0.43 5.03
C ALA A 31 -7.26 -0.23 5.52
N ARG A 32 -8.11 -1.25 5.42
CA ARG A 32 -9.48 -1.22 5.97
C ARG A 32 -9.50 -1.07 7.50
N ALA A 33 -8.48 -1.56 8.19
CA ALA A 33 -8.32 -1.44 9.62
C ALA A 33 -7.60 -0.14 10.07
N GLY A 34 -7.21 0.74 9.15
CA GLY A 34 -6.47 1.96 9.46
C GLY A 34 -5.04 1.73 9.97
N GLN A 35 -4.47 0.54 9.76
CA GLN A 35 -3.13 0.20 10.23
C GLN A 35 -2.06 0.62 9.21
N TRP A 36 -1.86 1.93 9.04
CA TRP A 36 -1.07 2.51 7.95
C TRP A 36 0.41 2.09 7.93
N GLU A 37 1.04 1.95 9.10
CA GLU A 37 2.41 1.41 9.17
C GLU A 37 2.48 -0.06 8.72
N ALA A 38 1.47 -0.87 9.06
CA ALA A 38 1.40 -2.25 8.62
C ALA A 38 1.16 -2.35 7.10
N VAL A 39 0.35 -1.44 6.54
CA VAL A 39 0.18 -1.29 5.08
C VAL A 39 1.53 -1.01 4.41
N ARG A 40 2.28 -0.02 4.89
CA ARG A 40 3.61 0.34 4.36
C ARG A 40 4.59 -0.84 4.40
N LEU A 41 4.65 -1.56 5.52
CA LEU A 41 5.53 -2.73 5.66
C LEU A 41 5.13 -3.88 4.72
N ALA A 42 3.83 -4.15 4.57
CA ALA A 42 3.34 -5.19 3.67
C ALA A 42 3.55 -4.82 2.19
N ASP A 43 3.39 -3.54 1.84
CA ASP A 43 3.64 -3.02 0.49
C ASP A 43 5.12 -3.16 0.09
N HIS A 44 6.05 -2.80 0.98
CA HIS A 44 7.49 -3.04 0.75
C HIS A 44 7.83 -4.52 0.51
N ARG A 45 7.20 -5.43 1.27
CA ARG A 45 7.38 -6.88 1.07
C ARG A 45 6.83 -7.33 -0.28
N LEU A 46 5.68 -6.81 -0.69
CA LEU A 46 5.09 -7.09 -2.00
C LEU A 46 5.99 -6.59 -3.13
N ALA A 47 6.51 -5.37 -3.04
CA ALA A 47 7.42 -4.79 -4.02
C ALA A 47 8.66 -5.69 -4.22
N ARG A 48 9.30 -6.10 -3.12
CA ARG A 48 10.46 -7.00 -3.17
C ARG A 48 10.14 -8.36 -3.79
N LEU A 49 8.97 -8.94 -3.48
CA LEU A 49 8.53 -10.18 -4.11
C LEU A 49 8.32 -10.01 -5.61
N VAL A 50 7.70 -8.91 -6.03
CA VAL A 50 7.47 -8.60 -7.45
C VAL A 50 8.79 -8.42 -8.19
N GLU A 51 9.76 -7.72 -7.62
CA GLU A 51 11.10 -7.57 -8.19
C GLU A 51 11.78 -8.92 -8.43
N LEU A 52 11.72 -9.83 -7.45
CA LEU A 52 12.28 -11.18 -7.59
C LEU A 52 11.54 -11.98 -8.67
N LEU A 53 10.22 -11.91 -8.73
CA LEU A 53 9.43 -12.64 -9.72
C LEU A 53 9.64 -12.12 -11.15
N ARG A 54 9.89 -10.81 -11.32
CA ARG A 54 10.19 -10.22 -12.62
C ARG A 54 11.50 -10.74 -13.23
N GLN A 55 12.43 -11.24 -12.42
CA GLN A 55 13.66 -11.89 -12.89
C GLN A 55 13.38 -13.29 -13.48
N GLN A 56 12.15 -13.81 -13.35
CA GLN A 56 11.73 -15.10 -13.89
C GLN A 56 10.52 -14.92 -14.84
N PRO A 57 10.73 -14.49 -16.10
CA PRO A 57 9.64 -14.06 -16.98
C PRO A 57 8.58 -15.13 -17.24
N ALA A 58 8.98 -16.40 -17.41
CA ALA A 58 8.04 -17.50 -17.61
C ALA A 58 7.09 -17.65 -16.42
N LEU A 59 7.64 -17.72 -15.20
CA LEU A 59 6.85 -17.79 -13.97
C LEU A 59 5.97 -16.55 -13.80
N TRP A 60 6.52 -15.36 -14.01
CA TRP A 60 5.79 -14.09 -13.92
C TRP A 60 4.54 -14.02 -14.81
N GLN A 61 4.61 -14.59 -16.02
CA GLN A 61 3.45 -14.66 -16.91
C GLN A 61 2.39 -15.64 -16.42
N THR A 62 2.78 -16.81 -15.89
CA THR A 62 1.82 -17.79 -15.36
C THR A 62 1.04 -17.29 -14.14
N LEU A 63 1.54 -16.25 -13.48
CA LEU A 63 0.94 -15.60 -12.30
C LEU A 63 0.02 -14.41 -12.66
N MET A 64 -0.25 -14.15 -13.94
CA MET A 64 -1.07 -13.03 -14.39
C MET A 64 -2.42 -12.90 -13.64
N PRO A 65 -3.24 -13.95 -13.46
CA PRO A 65 -4.50 -13.83 -12.74
C PRO A 65 -4.31 -13.37 -11.28
N ALA A 66 -3.28 -13.86 -10.60
CA ALA A 66 -2.97 -13.48 -9.23
C ALA A 66 -2.48 -12.03 -9.16
N ARG A 67 -1.69 -11.58 -10.12
CA ARG A 67 -1.23 -10.19 -10.23
C ARG A 67 -2.38 -9.22 -10.46
N ASP A 68 -3.34 -9.59 -11.30
CA ASP A 68 -4.50 -8.75 -11.57
C ASP A 68 -5.37 -8.59 -10.31
N GLN A 69 -5.57 -9.68 -9.57
CA GLN A 69 -6.27 -9.62 -8.29
C GLN A 69 -5.53 -8.76 -7.26
N VAL A 70 -4.21 -8.89 -7.15
CA VAL A 70 -3.39 -8.05 -6.27
C VAL A 70 -3.46 -6.59 -6.68
N ARG A 71 -3.48 -6.27 -7.98
CA ARG A 71 -3.63 -4.90 -8.47
C ARG A 71 -4.95 -4.28 -8.03
N GLN A 72 -6.06 -5.02 -8.12
CA GLN A 72 -7.36 -4.56 -7.65
C GLN A 72 -7.34 -4.25 -6.15
N TRP A 73 -6.84 -5.17 -5.32
CA TRP A 73 -6.74 -4.95 -3.88
C TRP A 73 -5.81 -3.78 -3.52
N HIS A 74 -4.71 -3.61 -4.26
CA HIS A 74 -3.80 -2.49 -4.06
C HIS A 74 -4.44 -1.15 -4.41
N GLN A 75 -5.20 -1.08 -5.52
CA GLN A 75 -5.96 0.11 -5.89
C GLN A 75 -7.00 0.49 -4.83
N GLU A 76 -7.73 -0.49 -4.28
CA GLU A 76 -8.65 -0.25 -3.17
C GLU A 76 -7.92 0.26 -1.92
N ALA A 77 -6.82 -0.39 -1.52
CA ALA A 77 -6.02 0.04 -0.37
C ALA A 77 -5.45 1.45 -0.55
N PHE A 78 -5.03 1.79 -1.77
CA PHE A 78 -4.52 3.12 -2.10
C PHE A 78 -5.60 4.19 -1.99
N ALA A 79 -6.83 3.91 -2.44
CA ALA A 79 -7.96 4.83 -2.28
C ALA A 79 -8.25 5.11 -0.80
N LEU A 80 -8.17 4.09 0.07
CA LEU A 80 -8.30 4.27 1.53
C LEU A 80 -7.19 5.15 2.11
N CYS A 81 -5.95 4.96 1.66
CA CYS A 81 -4.82 5.80 2.09
C CYS A 81 -5.00 7.27 1.65
N GLN A 82 -5.53 7.51 0.44
CA GLN A 82 -5.84 8.85 -0.04
C GLN A 82 -6.92 9.52 0.80
N GLN A 83 -7.98 8.78 1.13
CA GLN A 83 -9.06 9.28 1.98
C GLN A 83 -8.54 9.69 3.36
N GLU A 84 -7.75 8.83 4.01
CA GLU A 84 -7.13 9.14 5.31
C GLU A 84 -6.23 10.37 5.21
N THR A 85 -5.41 10.46 4.16
CA THR A 85 -4.52 11.61 3.96
C THR A 85 -5.31 12.91 3.83
N ALA A 86 -6.44 12.89 3.10
CA ALA A 86 -7.32 14.04 2.99
C ALA A 86 -7.95 14.42 4.33
N LEU A 87 -8.41 13.43 5.11
CA LEU A 87 -8.95 13.65 6.46
C LEU A 87 -7.92 14.31 7.37
N ARG A 88 -6.69 13.77 7.44
CA ARG A 88 -5.63 14.31 8.29
C ARG A 88 -5.21 15.73 7.89
N LYS A 89 -5.23 16.04 6.58
CA LYS A 89 -5.00 17.41 6.11
C LYS A 89 -6.07 18.38 6.59
N GLN A 90 -7.34 18.01 6.46
CA GLN A 90 -8.45 18.82 6.94
C GLN A 90 -8.40 19.03 8.46
N GLU A 91 -8.10 17.98 9.23
CA GLU A 91 -7.91 18.07 10.68
C GLU A 91 -6.78 19.04 11.04
N TRP A 92 -5.64 18.94 10.35
CA TRP A 92 -4.50 19.82 10.55
C TRP A 92 -4.82 21.30 10.24
N GLU A 93 -5.52 21.56 9.15
CA GLU A 93 -5.98 22.91 8.78
C GLU A 93 -6.92 23.49 9.83
N SER A 94 -7.88 22.70 10.32
CA SER A 94 -8.79 23.11 11.40
C SER A 94 -8.05 23.45 12.69
N LEU A 95 -7.06 22.65 13.08
CA LEU A 95 -6.24 22.92 14.26
C LEU A 95 -5.39 24.19 14.10
N SER A 96 -4.85 24.41 12.90
CA SER A 96 -4.05 25.60 12.60
C SER A 96 -4.89 26.88 12.69
N LEU A 97 -6.10 26.87 12.12
CA LEU A 97 -7.03 28.02 12.20
C LEU A 97 -7.44 28.32 13.65
N LYS A 98 -7.69 27.30 14.47
CA LYS A 98 -7.98 27.51 15.90
C LYS A 98 -6.81 28.17 16.63
N ARG A 99 -5.59 27.77 16.31
CA ARG A 99 -4.38 28.37 16.89
C ARG A 99 -4.22 29.83 16.49
N GLU A 100 -4.45 30.17 15.22
CA GLU A 100 -4.43 31.57 14.76
C GLU A 100 -5.51 32.40 15.45
N GLY A 101 -6.72 31.86 15.61
CA GLY A 101 -7.79 32.52 16.35
C GLY A 101 -7.45 32.76 17.83
N LEU A 102 -6.82 31.80 18.49
CA LEU A 102 -6.34 31.96 19.88
C LEU A 102 -5.23 33.01 19.98
N GLN A 103 -4.26 32.98 19.05
CA GLN A 103 -3.19 33.96 19.03
C GLN A 103 -3.71 35.39 18.79
N ALA A 104 -4.65 35.56 17.85
CA ALA A 104 -5.28 36.86 17.59
C ALA A 104 -6.09 37.36 18.80
N TYR A 105 -6.72 36.45 19.56
CA TYR A 105 -7.44 36.78 20.79
C TYR A 105 -6.48 37.25 21.90
N ASP A 106 -5.36 36.56 22.10
CA ASP A 106 -4.34 36.94 23.07
C ASP A 106 -3.67 38.28 22.72
N GLU A 107 -3.37 38.51 21.43
CA GLU A 107 -2.83 39.79 20.95
C GLU A 107 -3.81 40.94 21.21
N ALA A 108 -5.11 40.75 20.96
CA ALA A 108 -6.13 41.76 21.24
C ALA A 108 -6.29 42.08 22.75
N GLN A 109 -6.12 41.09 23.65
CA GLN A 109 -6.14 41.34 25.10
C GLN A 109 -4.90 42.08 25.59
N THR A 110 -3.76 41.92 24.93
CA THR A 110 -2.49 42.57 25.35
C THR A 110 -2.49 44.07 25.04
N TRP A 111 -3.39 44.53 24.16
CA TRP A 111 -3.51 45.93 23.73
C TRP A 111 -4.65 46.70 24.44
N ALA A 112 -5.40 46.04 25.32
CA ALA A 112 -6.45 46.63 26.16
C ALA A 112 -5.93 46.90 27.57
#